data_AF-A0A662FX15-F1
#
_entry.id   AF-A0A662FX15-F1
#
_cell.length_a   1.000
_cell.length_b   1.000
_cell.length_c   1.000
_cell.angle_alpha   90.00
_cell.angle_beta   90.00
_cell.angle_gamma   90.00
#
_symmetry.space_group_name_H-M   'P 1'
#
loop_
_entity.id
_entity.type
_entity.pdbx_description
1 polymer ?
#
loop_
_entity_poly.entity_id
_entity_poly.type
_entity_poly.pdbx_seq_one_letter_code
_entity_poly.pdbx_strand_id
1 'polypeptide(L)'
;MSRRKSLYSFANTLILIGFLLIFLSVLGIAMVSVLSGGESSGGVIVFIGPIPVAFGWGEYGPVLILIGTILFLLMLFEVMLLTGKIEKWMIENE
;
A
#
# COMPACT_ATOMS: atom_id res chain seq x y z
N MET A 1 -27.28 7.39 -21.52
CA MET A 1 -26.64 6.53 -20.50
C MET A 1 -25.10 6.44 -20.62
N SER A 2 -24.44 6.96 -21.67
CA SER A 2 -22.98 6.79 -21.89
C SER A 2 -22.06 7.83 -21.22
N ARG A 3 -22.49 9.08 -21.00
CA ARG A 3 -21.64 10.15 -20.44
C ARG A 3 -21.14 9.88 -19.01
N ARG A 4 -21.96 9.30 -18.13
CA ARG A 4 -21.55 8.98 -16.74
C ARG A 4 -20.47 7.88 -16.69
N LYS A 5 -20.61 6.82 -17.49
CA LYS A 5 -19.59 5.76 -17.57
C LYS A 5 -18.24 6.29 -18.05
N SER A 6 -18.24 7.23 -18.99
CA SER A 6 -17.02 7.89 -19.48
C SER A 6 -16.32 8.73 -18.40
N LEU A 7 -17.08 9.45 -17.56
CA LEU A 7 -16.50 10.24 -16.46
C LEU A 7 -15.88 9.36 -15.37
N TYR A 8 -16.53 8.26 -14.98
CA TYR A 8 -15.95 7.32 -14.01
C TYR A 8 -14.69 6.63 -14.55
N SER A 9 -14.69 6.24 -15.82
CA SER A 9 -13.50 5.69 -16.47
C SER A 9 -12.34 6.68 -16.45
N PHE A 10 -12.60 7.94 -16.83
CA PHE A 10 -11.60 9.01 -16.83
C PHE A 10 -11.04 9.30 -15.42
N ALA A 11 -11.90 9.38 -14.41
CA ALA A 11 -11.48 9.57 -13.02
C ALA A 11 -10.60 8.40 -12.54
N ASN A 12 -10.98 7.16 -12.83
CA ASN A 12 -10.18 5.99 -12.49
C ASN A 12 -8.81 6.03 -13.18
N THR A 13 -8.75 6.41 -14.45
CA THR A 13 -7.48 6.57 -15.18
C THR A 13 -6.58 7.63 -14.53
N LEU A 14 -7.14 8.77 -14.12
CA LEU A 14 -6.36 9.81 -13.41
C LEU A 14 -5.80 9.30 -12.08
N ILE A 15 -6.61 8.57 -11.29
CA ILE A 15 -6.17 7.99 -10.02
C ILE A 15 -5.03 6.99 -10.25
N LEU A 16 -5.15 6.12 -11.25
CA LEU A 16 -4.12 5.14 -11.58
C LEU A 16 -2.82 5.79 -12.04
N ILE A 17 -2.90 6.84 -12.87
CA ILE A 17 -1.73 7.60 -13.32
C ILE A 17 -1.07 8.29 -12.12
N GLY A 18 -1.85 8.95 -11.26
CA GLY A 18 -1.34 9.59 -10.05
C GLY A 18 -0.64 8.60 -9.12
N PHE A 19 -1.27 7.43 -8.90
CA PHE A 19 -0.67 6.34 -8.14
C PHE A 19 0.65 5.87 -8.75
N LEU A 20 0.69 5.60 -10.06
CA LEU A 20 1.90 5.17 -10.75
C LEU A 20 3.03 6.20 -10.65
N LEU A 21 2.72 7.49 -10.81
CA LEU A 21 3.72 8.56 -10.69
C LEU A 21 4.33 8.63 -9.29
N ILE A 22 3.50 8.58 -8.25
CA ILE A 22 3.96 8.59 -6.85
C ILE A 22 4.79 7.33 -6.58
N PHE A 23 4.29 6.17 -6.98
CA PHE A 23 4.95 4.88 -6.77
C PHE A 23 6.33 4.83 -7.43
N LEU A 24 6.43 5.22 -8.70
CA LEU A 24 7.70 5.27 -9.42
C LEU A 24 8.67 6.30 -8.82
N SER A 25 8.15 7.44 -8.33
CA SER A 25 8.98 8.46 -7.68
C SER A 25 9.60 7.94 -6.39
N VAL A 26 8.82 7.26 -5.55
CA VAL A 26 9.30 6.66 -4.30
C VAL A 26 10.35 5.59 -4.58
N LEU A 27 10.12 4.73 -5.59
CA LEU A 27 11.11 3.73 -6.01
C LEU A 27 12.42 4.37 -6.50
N GLY A 28 12.32 5.44 -7.30
CA GLY A 28 13.48 6.17 -7.79
C GLY A 28 14.31 6.79 -6.66
N ILE A 29 13.65 7.46 -5.70
CA ILE A 29 14.31 8.05 -4.53
C ILE A 29 14.97 6.96 -3.68
N ALA A 30 14.28 5.85 -3.44
CA ALA A 30 14.83 4.72 -2.70
C ALA A 30 16.08 4.14 -3.38
N MET A 31 16.05 3.95 -4.70
CA MET A 31 17.21 3.46 -5.47
C MET A 31 18.39 4.43 -5.41
N VAL A 32 18.16 5.74 -5.62
CA VAL A 32 19.22 6.75 -5.54
C VAL A 32 19.82 6.80 -4.13
N SER A 33 18.99 6.69 -3.10
CA SER A 33 19.44 6.69 -1.71
C SER A 33 20.34 5.49 -1.39
N VAL A 34 20.00 4.29 -1.90
CA VAL A 34 20.84 3.09 -1.74
C VAL A 34 22.13 3.19 -2.55
N LEU A 35 22.08 3.68 -3.79
CA LEU A 35 23.22 3.70 -4.71
C LEU A 35 24.23 4.82 -4.43
N SER A 36 23.80 5.94 -3.84
CA SER A 36 24.67 7.09 -3.56
C SER A 36 25.57 6.90 -2.34
N GLY A 37 25.37 5.82 -1.55
CA GLY A 37 26.20 5.50 -0.39
C GLY A 37 26.12 6.53 0.76
N GLY A 38 25.18 7.49 0.67
CA GLY A 38 24.92 8.45 1.74
C GLY A 38 24.24 7.78 2.95
N GLU A 39 24.23 8.50 4.07
CA GLU A 39 23.45 8.10 5.24
C GLU A 39 21.98 7.99 4.84
N SER A 40 21.48 6.75 4.76
CA SER A 40 20.10 6.45 4.38
C SER A 40 19.43 5.63 5.47
N SER A 41 18.19 5.99 5.75
CA SER A 41 17.30 5.18 6.57
C SER A 41 16.18 4.65 5.70
N GLY A 42 15.88 3.36 5.84
CA GLY A 42 14.87 2.68 5.05
C GLY A 42 14.19 1.58 5.85
N GLY A 43 13.00 1.21 5.38
CA GLY A 43 12.23 0.11 5.94
C GLY A 43 11.51 -0.61 4.81
N VAL A 44 11.50 -1.93 4.88
CA VAL A 44 10.83 -2.83 3.93
C VAL A 44 10.00 -3.81 4.72
N ILE A 45 8.76 -4.01 4.29
CA ILE A 45 7.90 -5.07 4.80
C ILE A 45 7.59 -6.02 3.66
N VAL A 46 7.92 -7.29 3.85
CA VAL A 46 7.65 -8.38 2.91
C VAL A 46 6.55 -9.24 3.50
N PHE A 47 5.51 -9.50 2.71
CA PHE A 47 4.43 -10.40 3.10
C PHE A 47 4.73 -11.80 2.59
N ILE A 48 4.97 -12.75 3.50
CA ILE A 48 5.14 -14.17 3.18
C ILE A 48 3.88 -14.88 3.69
N GLY A 49 2.90 -15.04 2.81
CA GLY A 49 1.55 -15.41 3.24
C GLY A 49 0.95 -14.35 4.17
N PRO A 50 0.22 -14.71 5.24
CA PRO A 50 -0.33 -13.75 6.20
C PRO A 50 0.71 -13.19 7.19
N ILE A 51 1.98 -13.63 7.12
CA ILE A 51 3.03 -13.27 8.07
C ILE A 51 3.84 -12.09 7.50
N PRO A 52 3.77 -10.89 8.10
CA PRO A 52 4.61 -9.77 7.71
C PRO A 52 6.03 -9.94 8.26
N VAL A 53 7.03 -9.79 7.40
CA VAL A 53 8.44 -9.75 7.78
C VAL A 53 8.94 -8.33 7.53
N ALA A 54 9.29 -7.62 8.60
CA ALA A 54 9.78 -6.25 8.53
C ALA A 54 11.31 -6.20 8.69
N PHE A 55 11.97 -5.43 7.83
CA PHE A 55 13.39 -5.14 7.89
C PHE A 55 13.59 -3.63 7.81
N GLY A 56 14.51 -3.08 8.58
CA GLY A 56 14.78 -1.66 8.62
C GLY A 56 16.25 -1.40 8.86
N TRP A 57 16.75 -0.32 8.27
CA TRP A 57 18.15 0.10 8.37
C TRP A 57 18.25 1.61 8.52
N GLY A 58 19.43 2.06 8.96
CA GLY A 58 19.70 3.47 9.27
C GLY A 58 19.11 3.91 10.61
N GLU A 59 19.36 5.16 10.97
CA GLU A 59 18.94 5.78 12.24
C GLU A 59 17.43 5.69 12.46
N TYR A 60 16.63 5.91 11.41
CA TYR A 60 15.17 5.86 11.49
C TYR A 60 14.58 4.47 11.20
N GLY A 61 15.41 3.44 10.98
CA GLY A 61 14.98 2.08 10.67
C GLY A 61 13.92 1.51 11.63
N PRO A 62 14.12 1.59 12.96
CA PRO A 62 13.12 1.14 13.94
C PRO A 62 11.79 1.88 13.84
N VAL A 63 11.82 3.19 13.59
CA VAL A 63 10.61 4.01 13.42
C VAL A 63 9.88 3.63 12.14
N LEU A 64 10.61 3.41 11.04
CA LEU A 64 10.07 2.98 9.76
C LEU A 64 9.41 1.59 9.86
N ILE A 65 10.01 0.66 10.60
CA ILE A 65 9.40 -0.64 10.92
C ILE A 65 8.09 -0.43 11.68
N LEU A 66 8.08 0.37 12.74
CA LEU A 66 6.89 0.63 13.55
C LEU A 66 5.74 1.19 12.71
N ILE A 67 6.02 2.21 11.88
CA ILE A 67 5.04 2.81 10.97
C ILE A 67 4.49 1.74 10.01
N GLY A 68 5.38 0.96 9.39
CA GLY A 68 4.97 -0.08 8.45
C GLY A 68 4.13 -1.18 9.12
N THR A 69 4.44 -1.56 10.37
CA THR A 69 3.62 -2.51 11.14
C THR A 69 2.24 -1.95 11.43
N ILE A 70 2.12 -0.66 11.78
CA ILE A 70 0.82 -0.01 11.98
C ILE A 70 0.01 -0.02 10.69
N LEU A 71 0.63 0.33 9.56
CA LEU A 71 -0.03 0.28 8.24
C LEU A 71 -0.51 -1.12 7.90
N PHE A 72 0.29 -2.16 8.17
CA PHE A 72 -0.13 -3.54 7.99
C PHE A 72 -1.38 -3.89 8.83
N LEU A 73 -1.40 -3.52 10.11
CA LEU A 73 -2.55 -3.77 10.97
C LEU A 73 -3.81 -3.06 10.47
N LEU A 74 -3.68 -1.84 9.95
CA LEU A 74 -4.79 -1.12 9.33
C LEU A 74 -5.30 -1.84 8.08
N MET A 75 -4.41 -2.28 7.19
CA MET A 75 -4.80 -3.04 6.00
C MET A 75 -5.49 -4.36 6.37
N LEU A 76 -4.96 -5.09 7.36
CA LEU A 76 -5.56 -6.33 7.83
C LEU A 76 -6.96 -6.08 8.39
N PHE A 77 -7.13 -5.01 9.16
CA PHE A 77 -8.43 -4.59 9.69
C PHE A 77 -9.43 -4.25 8.56
N GLU A 78 -9.02 -3.49 7.55
CA GLU A 78 -9.85 -3.18 6.38
C GLU A 78 -10.29 -4.45 5.64
N VAL A 79 -9.37 -5.39 5.41
CA VAL A 79 -9.70 -6.67 4.76
C VAL A 79 -10.69 -7.48 5.60
N MET A 80 -10.52 -7.56 6.91
CA MET A 80 -11.47 -8.26 7.79
C MET A 80 -12.87 -7.62 7.75
N LEU A 81 -12.95 -6.29 7.75
CA LEU A 81 -14.23 -5.58 7.63
C LEU A 81 -14.91 -5.84 6.28
N LEU A 82 -14.14 -5.84 5.18
CA LEU A 82 -14.68 -6.09 3.84
C LEU A 82 -15.17 -7.52 3.70
N THR A 83 -14.40 -8.52 4.15
CA THR A 83 -14.78 -9.93 4.07
C THR A 83 -16.01 -10.22 4.93
N GLY A 84 -16.07 -9.69 6.16
CA GLY A 84 -17.25 -9.86 7.02
C GLY A 84 -18.52 -9.24 6.42
N LYS A 85 -18.38 -8.12 5.69
CA LYS A 85 -19.51 -7.50 4.98
C LYS A 85 -19.98 -8.34 3.79
N ILE A 86 -19.05 -8.96 3.06
CA ILE A 86 -19.34 -9.84 1.92
C ILE A 86 -20.06 -11.12 2.39
N GLU A 87 -19.59 -11.73 3.47
CA GLU A 87 -20.18 -12.94 4.05
C GLU A 87 -21.64 -12.68 4.49
N LYS A 88 -21.87 -11.56 5.19
CA LYS A 88 -23.23 -11.16 5.60
C LYS A 88 -24.16 -10.94 4.41
N TRP A 89 -23.67 -10.32 3.32
CA TRP A 89 -24.46 -10.11 2.11
C TRP A 89 -24.85 -11.42 1.42
N MET A 90 -23.98 -12.44 1.43
CA MET A 90 -24.30 -13.75 0.86
C MET A 90 -25.43 -14.44 1.63
N ILE A 91 -25.41 -14.41 2.96
CA ILE A 91 -26.44 -15.06 3.80
C ILE A 91 -27.82 -14.38 3.64
N GLU A 92 -27.87 -13.05 3.48
CA GLU A 92 -29.14 -12.32 3.34
C GLU A 92 -29.79 -12.46 1.95
N ASN A 93 -29.05 -12.97 0.95
CA ASN A 93 -29.46 -13.01 -0.45
C ASN A 93 -29.58 -14.43 -1.05
N GLU A 94 -29.38 -15.49 -0.26
CA GLU A 94 -29.77 -16.89 -0.56
C GLU A 94 -31.21 -17.18 -0.12
#